data_AF-A0A9Q2QFX8-F1
#
_entry.id   AF-A0A9Q2QFX8-F1
#
_cell.length_a   1.000
_cell.length_b   1.000
_cell.length_c   1.000
_cell.angle_alpha   90.00
_cell.angle_beta   90.00
_cell.angle_gamma   90.00
#
_symmetry.space_group_name_H-M   'P 1'
#
loop_
_entity.id
_entity.type
_entity.pdbx_description
1 polymer ?
#
loop_
_entity_poly.entity_id
_entity_poly.type
_entity_poly.pdbx_seq_one_letter_code
_entity_poly.pdbx_strand_id
1 'polypeptide(L)'
;MKFTKILVLLGSVFLGVILSSCQSVKDAYDYTYNYAYNGYKSYTNNSPSTTKSTSECSQDIVGSIIKNGYMNNYTLVVSDMSIRDGRVSNLLRKGESFDYDGHIINHICTSHVTDMGHLFDGAKEIKLSISDFDTSNVLDMSYMFANTRSFNQPIGDWNTSKVNNMSHMFYRARSFDQSLSNWNVLSVIDMSYMFAGAYHYNQPMNAWNVLNVVDHSHFISATSVLDPEFMPNFVEHVFSVSVVSGK
;
A
#
# COMPACT_ATOMS: atom_id res chain seq x y z
N MET A 1 6.05 -44.14 -2.94
CA MET A 1 5.85 -44.64 -4.32
C MET A 1 7.12 -44.37 -5.11
N LYS A 2 7.71 -45.40 -5.72
CA LYS A 2 8.89 -45.30 -6.61
C LYS A 2 8.46 -44.73 -7.95
N PHE A 3 9.19 -43.76 -8.50
CA PHE A 3 9.31 -43.60 -9.94
C PHE A 3 10.73 -43.20 -10.37
N THR A 4 11.07 -43.71 -11.52
CA THR A 4 12.39 -43.99 -12.10
C THR A 4 12.98 -42.76 -12.78
N LYS A 5 14.29 -42.53 -12.62
CA LYS A 5 15.04 -41.48 -13.34
C LYS A 5 15.09 -41.78 -14.84
N ILE A 6 14.64 -40.85 -15.67
CA ILE A 6 15.02 -40.78 -17.08
C ILE A 6 16.08 -39.70 -17.21
N LEU A 7 17.26 -40.09 -17.68
CA LEU A 7 18.39 -39.23 -17.97
C LEU A 7 18.23 -38.72 -19.41
N VAL A 8 18.06 -37.41 -19.59
CA VAL A 8 18.26 -36.77 -20.89
C VAL A 8 19.37 -35.74 -20.72
N LEU A 9 20.51 -36.02 -21.34
CA LEU A 9 21.59 -35.07 -21.59
C LEU A 9 21.32 -34.44 -22.96
N LEU A 10 21.24 -33.10 -23.01
CA LEU A 10 22.03 -32.21 -23.86
C LEU A 10 21.36 -30.83 -24.00
N GLY A 11 22.12 -29.79 -23.69
CA GLY A 11 22.01 -28.49 -24.34
C GLY A 11 21.20 -27.41 -23.60
N SER A 12 21.87 -26.29 -23.32
CA SER A 12 21.35 -24.99 -22.88
C SER A 12 20.81 -24.88 -21.45
N VAL A 13 21.55 -24.12 -20.63
CA VAL A 13 21.24 -23.77 -19.24
C VAL A 13 20.06 -22.80 -19.23
N PHE A 14 18.85 -23.35 -19.27
CA PHE A 14 17.67 -22.75 -18.66
C PHE A 14 17.50 -23.46 -17.32
N LEU A 15 18.06 -22.90 -16.25
CA LEU A 15 17.75 -23.39 -14.91
C LEU A 15 16.42 -22.79 -14.48
N GLY A 16 15.34 -23.35 -15.01
CA GLY A 16 14.03 -23.28 -14.36
C GLY A 16 14.16 -23.98 -13.02
N VAL A 17 14.21 -23.20 -11.94
CA VAL A 17 14.12 -23.75 -10.59
C VAL A 17 12.65 -23.98 -10.31
N ILE A 18 12.32 -25.26 -10.15
CA ILE A 18 11.06 -25.78 -9.66
C ILE A 18 10.77 -25.09 -8.32
N LEU A 19 9.63 -24.41 -8.22
CA LEU A 19 9.10 -23.88 -6.96
C LEU A 19 8.88 -25.04 -5.98
N SER A 20 9.88 -25.34 -5.17
CA SER A 20 9.68 -26.05 -3.92
C SER A 20 9.05 -25.05 -2.95
N SER A 21 7.79 -25.30 -2.58
CA SER A 21 7.03 -24.56 -1.58
C SER A 21 7.91 -24.17 -0.37
N CYS A 22 8.01 -22.87 -0.08
CA CYS A 22 8.63 -22.42 1.16
C CYS A 22 7.83 -22.97 2.35
N GLN A 23 8.50 -23.70 3.23
CA GLN A 23 7.88 -24.39 4.36
C GLN A 23 7.73 -23.45 5.59
N SER A 24 8.34 -22.26 5.58
CA SER A 24 8.15 -21.23 6.62
C SER A 24 8.47 -19.80 6.17
N VAL A 25 7.99 -18.80 6.94
CA VAL A 25 8.23 -17.35 6.75
C VAL A 25 9.71 -16.97 6.87
N LYS A 26 10.48 -17.72 7.67
CA LYS A 26 11.93 -17.53 7.79
C LYS A 26 12.66 -17.88 6.49
N ASP A 27 12.14 -18.84 5.74
CA ASP A 27 12.75 -19.26 4.47
C ASP A 27 12.50 -18.23 3.34
N ALA A 28 11.36 -17.52 3.38
CA ALA A 28 11.10 -16.38 2.49
C ALA A 28 11.97 -15.16 2.85
N TYR A 29 12.22 -14.94 4.15
CA TYR A 29 13.14 -13.92 4.66
C TYR A 29 14.59 -14.21 4.22
N ASP A 30 15.05 -15.44 4.39
CA ASP A 30 16.42 -15.83 4.03
C ASP A 30 16.66 -15.89 2.51
N TYR A 31 15.63 -16.19 1.70
CA TYR A 31 15.77 -16.21 0.23
C TYR A 31 15.98 -14.80 -0.35
N THR A 32 15.20 -13.82 0.11
CA THR A 32 15.34 -12.42 -0.32
C THR A 32 16.59 -11.76 0.27
N TYR A 33 16.94 -12.10 1.52
CA TYR A 33 18.13 -11.57 2.20
C TYR A 33 19.46 -12.09 1.63
N ASN A 34 19.56 -13.39 1.33
CA ASN A 34 20.86 -14.00 0.96
C ASN A 34 21.23 -13.89 -0.53
N TYR A 35 20.26 -13.72 -1.44
CA TYR A 35 20.57 -13.61 -2.87
C TYR A 35 20.81 -12.18 -3.36
N ALA A 36 20.33 -11.15 -2.64
CA ALA A 36 20.48 -9.76 -3.05
C ALA A 36 21.60 -8.99 -2.30
N TYR A 37 22.06 -9.46 -1.13
CA TYR A 37 22.72 -8.58 -0.15
C TYR A 37 24.01 -9.11 0.51
N ASN A 38 24.77 -9.98 -0.15
CA ASN A 38 26.16 -10.19 0.27
C ASN A 38 27.02 -8.99 -0.14
N GLY A 39 27.00 -7.91 0.64
CA GLY A 39 28.08 -6.94 0.59
C GLY A 39 27.86 -5.48 0.97
N TYR A 40 26.98 -5.05 1.88
CA TYR A 40 26.99 -3.61 2.24
C TYR A 40 26.86 -3.28 3.73
N LYS A 41 27.76 -2.37 4.15
CA LYS A 41 27.93 -1.79 5.47
C LYS A 41 26.88 -0.71 5.72
N SER A 42 26.40 -0.65 6.97
CA SER A 42 25.57 0.43 7.52
C SER A 42 26.25 1.79 7.35
N TYR A 43 25.54 2.74 6.72
CA TYR A 43 25.87 4.17 6.75
C TYR A 43 24.80 4.86 7.60
N THR A 44 25.22 5.55 8.65
CA THR A 44 24.34 6.40 9.46
C THR A 44 24.50 7.84 8.99
N ASN A 45 23.48 8.39 8.34
CA ASN A 45 23.42 9.81 8.04
C ASN A 45 22.73 10.53 9.21
N ASN A 46 23.45 11.43 9.87
CA ASN A 46 22.89 12.34 10.87
C ASN A 46 22.45 13.63 10.16
N SER A 47 21.14 13.88 10.06
CA SER A 47 20.58 15.19 9.72
C SER A 47 19.56 15.61 10.79
N PRO A 48 19.59 16.86 11.29
CA PRO A 48 18.57 17.36 12.19
C PRO A 48 17.61 18.29 11.44
N SER A 49 16.34 17.93 11.27
CA SER A 49 15.25 18.91 11.24
C SER A 49 13.87 18.29 11.34
N THR A 50 13.04 18.96 12.12
CA THR A 50 11.61 18.74 12.34
C THR A 50 10.77 18.96 11.08
N THR A 51 9.60 18.28 11.09
CA THR A 51 8.42 18.42 10.21
C THR A 51 8.55 17.87 8.78
N LYS A 52 7.92 16.71 8.58
CA LYS A 52 7.81 15.85 7.37
C LYS A 52 9.01 14.91 7.17
N SER A 53 8.99 13.76 7.84
CA SER A 53 10.03 12.73 7.81
C SER A 53 10.11 11.92 6.50
N THR A 54 9.35 12.27 5.47
CA THR A 54 9.16 11.41 4.29
C THR A 54 10.18 11.63 3.19
N SER A 55 10.82 12.80 3.10
CA SER A 55 11.85 13.05 2.08
C SER A 55 13.25 12.58 2.47
N GLU A 56 13.50 12.24 3.74
CA GLU A 56 14.86 11.93 4.21
C GLU A 56 15.26 10.46 3.98
N CYS A 57 14.31 9.53 3.99
CA CYS A 57 14.62 8.09 3.94
C CYS A 57 14.58 7.46 2.54
N SER A 58 14.18 8.20 1.50
CA SER A 58 14.07 7.66 0.14
C SER A 58 15.42 7.22 -0.46
N GLN A 59 16.52 7.73 0.09
CA GLN A 59 17.89 7.41 -0.33
C GLN A 59 18.45 6.18 0.40
N ASP A 60 17.83 5.79 1.51
CA ASP A 60 18.27 4.65 2.31
C ASP A 60 17.73 3.35 1.74
N ILE A 61 18.48 2.28 1.90
CA ILE A 61 18.08 0.94 1.46
C ILE A 61 17.08 0.32 2.43
N VAL A 62 16.26 -0.60 1.93
CA VAL A 62 15.35 -1.40 2.77
C VAL A 62 16.15 -2.15 3.85
N GLY A 63 15.66 -2.08 5.09
CA GLY A 63 16.33 -2.63 6.27
C GLY A 63 17.23 -1.65 7.02
N SER A 64 17.53 -0.48 6.44
CA SER A 64 18.25 0.58 7.14
C SER A 64 17.49 1.08 8.36
N ILE A 65 18.24 1.41 9.41
CA ILE A 65 17.74 2.04 10.64
C ILE A 65 18.20 3.49 10.64
N ILE A 66 17.25 4.41 10.68
CA ILE A 66 17.52 5.85 10.71
C ILE A 66 17.23 6.37 12.11
N LYS A 67 18.17 7.12 12.68
CA LYS A 67 18.02 7.72 14.01
C LYS A 67 17.30 9.06 13.89
N ASN A 68 16.13 9.16 14.52
CA ASN A 68 15.31 10.37 14.51
C ASN A 68 15.70 11.26 15.71
N GLY A 69 16.61 12.21 15.52
CA GLY A 69 16.95 13.21 16.53
C GLY A 69 17.43 12.64 17.88
N TYR A 70 16.83 13.10 19.00
CA TYR A 70 17.25 12.75 20.36
C TYR A 70 16.43 11.59 20.98
N MET A 71 17.16 10.69 21.65
CA MET A 71 16.79 9.49 22.44
C MET A 71 15.77 8.50 21.82
N ASN A 72 16.28 7.30 21.47
CA ASN A 72 15.54 6.05 21.21
C ASN A 72 14.36 6.13 20.23
N ASN A 73 14.46 7.02 19.25
CA ASN A 73 13.50 7.13 18.16
C ASN A 73 14.19 6.66 16.88
N TYR A 74 13.72 5.55 16.32
CA TYR A 74 14.32 4.89 15.18
C TYR A 74 13.28 4.54 14.14
N THR A 75 13.57 4.94 12.89
CA THR A 75 12.79 4.60 11.71
C THR A 75 13.40 3.38 11.04
N LEU A 76 12.58 2.36 10.76
CA LEU A 76 12.97 1.24 9.89
C LEU A 76 12.48 1.51 8.47
N VAL A 77 13.38 1.41 7.49
CA VAL A 77 13.03 1.48 6.06
C VAL A 77 12.46 0.15 5.60
N VAL A 78 11.22 0.14 5.08
CA VAL A 78 10.50 -1.08 4.70
C VAL A 78 10.17 -1.12 3.22
N SER A 79 10.13 -2.34 2.67
CA SER A 79 9.52 -2.69 1.37
C SER A 79 8.11 -3.25 1.53
N ASP A 80 7.47 -3.56 0.39
CA ASP A 80 6.19 -4.28 0.29
C ASP A 80 6.13 -5.55 1.13
N MET A 81 7.25 -6.28 1.25
CA MET A 81 7.29 -7.49 2.07
C MET A 81 7.40 -7.15 3.57
N SER A 82 8.35 -6.29 3.93
CA SER A 82 8.63 -6.01 5.35
C SER A 82 7.58 -5.14 6.02
N ILE A 83 6.80 -4.34 5.28
CA ILE A 83 5.67 -3.60 5.86
C ILE A 83 4.56 -4.53 6.39
N ARG A 84 4.53 -5.77 5.88
CA ARG A 84 3.61 -6.84 6.30
C ARG A 84 4.20 -7.77 7.36
N ASP A 85 5.43 -7.52 7.82
CA ASP A 85 6.03 -8.27 8.94
C ASP A 85 5.17 -8.14 10.20
N GLY A 86 5.08 -9.20 10.99
CA GLY A 86 4.23 -9.22 12.18
C GLY A 86 4.59 -8.14 13.21
N ARG A 87 5.88 -7.79 13.35
CA ARG A 87 6.33 -6.74 14.28
C ARG A 87 5.98 -5.36 13.74
N VAL A 88 6.22 -5.11 12.45
CA VAL A 88 5.81 -3.85 11.80
C VAL A 88 4.29 -3.70 11.84
N SER A 89 3.53 -4.76 11.55
CA SER A 89 2.07 -4.76 11.64
C SER A 89 1.58 -4.47 13.06
N ASN A 90 2.20 -5.05 14.09
CA ASN A 90 1.87 -4.75 15.48
C ASN A 90 2.22 -3.29 15.86
N LEU A 91 3.34 -2.76 15.38
CA LEU A 91 3.66 -1.34 15.55
C LEU A 91 2.57 -0.45 14.94
N LEU A 92 2.20 -0.66 13.67
CA LEU A 92 1.21 0.18 13.00
C LEU A 92 -0.19 0.06 13.62
N ARG A 93 -0.64 -1.17 13.88
CA ARG A 93 -2.01 -1.45 14.35
C ARG A 93 -2.19 -1.23 15.84
N LYS A 94 -1.17 -1.53 16.66
CA LYS A 94 -1.27 -1.53 18.14
C LYS A 94 -0.34 -0.52 18.82
N GLY A 95 0.54 0.16 18.08
CA GLY A 95 1.53 1.07 18.63
C GLY A 95 2.65 0.35 19.39
N GLU A 96 2.85 -0.94 19.14
CA GLU A 96 3.84 -1.77 19.84
C GLU A 96 5.22 -1.64 19.16
N SER A 97 6.08 -0.79 19.72
CA SER A 97 7.49 -0.73 19.32
C SER A 97 8.20 -2.06 19.52
N PHE A 98 9.22 -2.34 18.71
CA PHE A 98 9.93 -3.62 18.74
C PHE A 98 11.43 -3.44 18.59
N ASP A 99 12.20 -4.39 19.12
CA ASP A 99 13.64 -4.44 18.90
C ASP A 99 13.97 -4.99 17.50
N TYR A 100 14.86 -4.28 16.81
CA TYR A 100 15.47 -4.69 15.56
C TYR A 100 16.95 -4.31 15.58
N ASP A 101 17.82 -5.32 15.61
CA ASP A 101 19.27 -5.15 15.66
C ASP A 101 19.73 -4.24 16.83
N GLY A 102 19.13 -4.42 18.02
CA GLY A 102 19.45 -3.63 19.22
C GLY A 102 18.89 -2.21 19.24
N HIS A 103 18.02 -1.86 18.29
CA HIS A 103 17.35 -0.56 18.21
C HIS A 103 15.83 -0.73 18.38
N ILE A 104 15.23 0.12 19.21
CA ILE A 104 13.77 0.14 19.40
C ILE A 104 13.12 0.90 18.26
N ILE A 105 12.54 0.15 17.31
CA ILE A 105 11.82 0.70 16.17
C ILE A 105 10.44 1.17 16.62
N ASN A 106 10.17 2.44 16.37
CA ASN A 106 8.91 3.10 16.67
C ASN A 106 8.38 3.97 15.52
N HIS A 107 9.13 4.06 14.42
CA HIS A 107 8.68 4.68 13.18
C HIS A 107 9.01 3.80 11.96
N ILE A 108 8.28 3.99 10.87
CA ILE A 108 8.47 3.22 9.62
C ILE A 108 8.60 4.18 8.45
N CYS A 109 9.59 3.94 7.59
CA CYS A 109 9.74 4.66 6.33
C CYS A 109 9.16 3.82 5.18
N THR A 110 8.16 4.37 4.50
CA THR A 110 7.42 3.68 3.42
C THR A 110 7.86 4.08 2.02
N SER A 111 8.97 4.82 1.86
CA SER A 111 9.40 5.36 0.57
C SER A 111 9.69 4.30 -0.51
N HIS A 112 9.93 3.05 -0.10
CA HIS A 112 10.15 1.88 -0.99
C HIS A 112 8.93 0.97 -1.12
N VAL A 113 7.78 1.38 -0.59
CA VAL A 113 6.53 0.62 -0.66
C VAL A 113 5.77 1.03 -1.92
N THR A 114 5.46 0.05 -2.75
CA THR A 114 4.66 0.19 -3.97
C THR A 114 3.27 -0.45 -3.83
N ASP A 115 3.09 -1.37 -2.88
CA ASP A 115 1.85 -2.08 -2.63
C ASP A 115 1.45 -1.93 -1.15
N MET A 116 0.40 -1.13 -0.92
CA MET A 116 -0.27 -0.98 0.37
C MET A 116 -1.60 -1.73 0.43
N GLY A 117 -1.88 -2.58 -0.56
CA GLY A 117 -3.08 -3.39 -0.64
C GLY A 117 -3.27 -4.27 0.60
N HIS A 118 -4.50 -4.28 1.13
CA HIS A 118 -4.90 -5.00 2.35
C HIS A 118 -4.12 -4.65 3.63
N LEU A 119 -3.25 -3.61 3.65
CA LEU A 119 -2.33 -3.38 4.77
C LEU A 119 -3.05 -3.25 6.13
N PHE A 120 -4.24 -2.65 6.14
CA PHE A 120 -5.08 -2.50 7.32
C PHE A 120 -6.46 -3.19 7.19
N ASP A 121 -6.64 -4.12 6.25
CA ASP A 121 -7.92 -4.83 6.11
C ASP A 121 -8.31 -5.53 7.42
N GLY A 122 -9.54 -5.24 7.87
CA GLY A 122 -10.11 -5.78 9.11
C GLY A 122 -9.44 -5.29 10.38
N ALA A 123 -8.53 -4.30 10.32
CA ALA A 123 -7.90 -3.76 11.50
C ALA A 123 -8.95 -3.12 12.43
N LYS A 124 -8.95 -3.54 13.70
CA LYS A 124 -9.83 -2.97 14.73
C LYS A 124 -9.41 -1.56 15.11
N GLU A 125 -8.10 -1.33 15.13
CA GLU A 125 -7.45 -0.07 15.47
C GLU A 125 -6.22 0.11 14.57
N ILE A 126 -5.91 1.37 14.25
CA ILE A 126 -4.65 1.81 13.69
C ILE A 126 -4.17 2.87 14.65
N LYS A 127 -3.23 2.51 15.53
CA LYS A 127 -2.82 3.37 16.65
C LYS A 127 -1.72 4.34 16.29
N LEU A 128 -0.76 3.90 15.47
CA LEU A 128 0.27 4.82 15.00
C LEU A 128 -0.36 5.81 14.02
N SER A 129 0.11 7.06 14.06
CA SER A 129 -0.23 8.02 13.01
C SER A 129 0.33 7.49 11.69
N ILE A 130 -0.48 7.55 10.64
CA ILE A 130 -0.06 7.21 9.27
C ILE A 130 -0.09 8.42 8.33
N SER A 131 -0.37 9.60 8.87
CA SER A 131 -0.45 10.85 8.10
C SER A 131 0.86 11.20 7.38
N ASP A 132 1.98 10.68 7.89
CA ASP A 132 3.33 10.90 7.37
C ASP A 132 3.89 9.69 6.62
N PHE A 133 3.03 8.79 6.12
CA PHE A 133 3.49 7.80 5.14
C PHE A 133 3.90 8.49 3.84
N ASP A 134 5.02 8.06 3.27
CA ASP A 134 5.37 8.37 1.88
C ASP A 134 4.62 7.40 0.97
N THR A 135 3.63 7.90 0.25
CA THR A 135 2.84 7.14 -0.72
C THR A 135 3.22 7.45 -2.17
N SER A 136 4.28 8.24 -2.41
CA SER A 136 4.63 8.75 -3.73
C SER A 136 5.09 7.68 -4.74
N ASN A 137 5.37 6.46 -4.26
CA ASN A 137 5.70 5.29 -5.07
C ASN A 137 4.61 4.20 -5.06
N VAL A 138 3.51 4.41 -4.34
CA VAL A 138 2.44 3.42 -4.22
C VAL A 138 1.64 3.34 -5.51
N LEU A 139 1.43 2.11 -5.97
CA LEU A 139 0.66 1.74 -7.15
C LEU A 139 -0.68 1.10 -6.78
N ASP A 140 -0.72 0.32 -5.69
CA ASP A 140 -1.91 -0.39 -5.23
C ASP A 140 -2.29 0.00 -3.78
N MET A 141 -3.52 0.47 -3.60
CA MET A 141 -4.14 0.76 -2.30
C MET A 141 -5.45 -0.03 -2.10
N SER A 142 -5.67 -1.08 -2.89
CA SER A 142 -6.89 -1.88 -2.85
C SER A 142 -7.10 -2.51 -1.47
N TYR A 143 -8.33 -2.49 -0.99
CA TYR A 143 -8.70 -3.01 0.34
C TYR A 143 -7.90 -2.42 1.53
N MET A 144 -7.07 -1.38 1.35
CA MET A 144 -6.10 -0.94 2.36
C MET A 144 -6.75 -0.68 3.72
N PHE A 145 -7.95 -0.09 3.74
CA PHE A 145 -8.76 0.17 4.94
C PHE A 145 -10.09 -0.59 4.94
N ALA A 146 -10.22 -1.65 4.15
CA ALA A 146 -11.44 -2.44 4.13
C ALA A 146 -11.78 -2.96 5.55
N ASN A 147 -13.05 -2.94 5.90
CA ASN A 147 -13.59 -3.38 7.19
C ASN A 147 -13.01 -2.67 8.44
N THR A 148 -12.30 -1.55 8.30
CA THR A 148 -11.76 -0.76 9.42
C THR A 148 -12.83 0.15 10.04
N ARG A 149 -13.65 -0.42 10.93
CA ARG A 149 -14.87 0.26 11.40
C ARG A 149 -14.63 1.58 12.13
N SER A 150 -13.48 1.75 12.78
CA SER A 150 -13.15 2.92 13.62
C SER A 150 -12.11 3.86 13.01
N PHE A 151 -11.63 3.58 11.79
CA PHE A 151 -10.59 4.40 11.16
C PHE A 151 -11.14 5.76 10.71
N ASN A 152 -10.48 6.85 11.11
CA ASN A 152 -10.80 8.22 10.71
C ASN A 152 -9.58 9.17 10.82
N GLN A 153 -8.36 8.65 10.61
CA GLN A 153 -7.14 9.47 10.69
C GLN A 153 -6.96 10.33 9.42
N PRO A 154 -6.39 11.54 9.52
CA PRO A 154 -6.20 12.41 8.37
C PRO A 154 -5.15 11.84 7.40
N ILE A 155 -5.61 11.52 6.18
CA ILE A 155 -4.79 10.99 5.07
C ILE A 155 -4.95 11.81 3.79
N GLY A 156 -5.54 13.01 3.90
CA GLY A 156 -5.80 13.90 2.75
C GLY A 156 -4.52 14.42 2.07
N ASP A 157 -3.38 14.40 2.77
CA ASP A 157 -2.09 14.89 2.27
C ASP A 157 -1.24 13.82 1.57
N TRP A 158 -1.76 12.59 1.43
CA TRP A 158 -1.07 11.52 0.73
C TRP A 158 -0.93 11.81 -0.76
N ASN A 159 0.22 11.47 -1.33
CA ASN A 159 0.44 11.54 -2.76
C ASN A 159 -0.09 10.27 -3.42
N THR A 160 -1.22 10.37 -4.13
CA THR A 160 -1.86 9.24 -4.83
C THR A 160 -1.58 9.23 -6.34
N SER A 161 -0.70 10.10 -6.85
CA SER A 161 -0.58 10.37 -8.29
C SER A 161 -0.10 9.17 -9.14
N LYS A 162 0.40 8.11 -8.51
CA LYS A 162 0.82 6.87 -9.20
C LYS A 162 -0.11 5.69 -8.93
N VAL A 163 -1.07 5.84 -8.01
CA VAL A 163 -1.97 4.75 -7.63
C VAL A 163 -2.88 4.45 -8.81
N ASN A 164 -2.94 3.18 -9.20
CA ASN A 164 -3.80 2.70 -10.28
C ASN A 164 -4.99 1.87 -9.79
N ASN A 165 -4.92 1.33 -8.57
CA ASN A 165 -5.97 0.49 -7.98
C ASN A 165 -6.36 1.01 -6.58
N MET A 166 -7.61 1.45 -6.44
CA MET A 166 -8.24 1.86 -5.18
C MET A 166 -9.50 1.04 -4.87
N SER A 167 -9.69 -0.10 -5.55
CA SER A 167 -10.85 -0.96 -5.35
C SER A 167 -10.98 -1.36 -3.88
N HIS A 168 -12.20 -1.28 -3.34
CA HIS A 168 -12.52 -1.60 -1.95
C HIS A 168 -11.72 -0.83 -0.87
N MET A 169 -10.97 0.23 -1.19
CA MET A 169 -10.02 0.86 -0.26
C MET A 169 -10.65 1.24 1.09
N PHE A 170 -11.87 1.79 1.08
CA PHE A 170 -12.66 2.14 2.27
C PHE A 170 -13.92 1.28 2.42
N TYR A 171 -13.96 0.10 1.79
CA TYR A 171 -15.11 -0.80 1.86
C TYR A 171 -15.46 -1.11 3.32
N ARG A 172 -16.66 -0.74 3.76
CA ARG A 172 -17.12 -0.88 5.16
C ARG A 172 -16.26 -0.17 6.22
N ALA A 173 -15.50 0.86 5.86
CA ALA A 173 -14.82 1.76 6.80
C ALA A 173 -15.81 2.75 7.42
N ARG A 174 -16.66 2.25 8.33
CA ARG A 174 -17.91 2.91 8.75
C ARG A 174 -17.77 4.31 9.32
N SER A 175 -16.66 4.60 10.01
CA SER A 175 -16.45 5.89 10.69
C SER A 175 -15.59 6.87 9.89
N PHE A 176 -15.12 6.49 8.71
CA PHE A 176 -14.22 7.31 7.91
C PHE A 176 -14.98 8.49 7.28
N ASP A 177 -14.52 9.71 7.53
CA ASP A 177 -15.08 10.97 7.04
C ASP A 177 -14.01 12.07 6.95
N GLN A 178 -12.79 11.70 6.53
CA GLN A 178 -11.71 12.67 6.31
C GLN A 178 -11.74 13.18 4.87
N SER A 179 -11.42 14.46 4.66
CA SER A 179 -11.32 15.01 3.32
C SER A 179 -10.19 14.36 2.52
N LEU A 180 -10.52 13.99 1.28
CA LEU A 180 -9.60 13.46 0.28
C LEU A 180 -9.52 14.36 -0.96
N SER A 181 -9.94 15.62 -0.85
CA SER A 181 -10.06 16.55 -1.99
C SER A 181 -8.73 16.81 -2.72
N ASN A 182 -7.61 16.62 -2.04
CA ASN A 182 -6.27 16.86 -2.57
C ASN A 182 -5.68 15.65 -3.33
N TRP A 183 -6.35 14.50 -3.31
CA TRP A 183 -5.86 13.31 -3.98
C TRP A 183 -5.84 13.50 -5.50
N ASN A 184 -4.70 13.18 -6.12
CA ASN A 184 -4.60 13.07 -7.56
C ASN A 184 -4.94 11.63 -7.96
N VAL A 185 -6.13 11.44 -8.51
CA VAL A 185 -6.65 10.13 -8.92
C VAL A 185 -6.61 9.89 -10.43
N LEU A 186 -5.90 10.74 -11.19
CA LEU A 186 -5.86 10.64 -12.65
C LEU A 186 -5.31 9.29 -13.14
N SER A 187 -4.43 8.63 -12.38
CA SER A 187 -3.87 7.32 -12.75
C SER A 187 -4.73 6.14 -12.33
N VAL A 188 -5.81 6.36 -11.58
CA VAL A 188 -6.66 5.27 -11.05
C VAL A 188 -7.51 4.68 -12.17
N ILE A 189 -7.50 3.35 -12.26
CA ILE A 189 -8.26 2.56 -13.21
C ILE A 189 -9.47 1.90 -12.54
N ASP A 190 -9.32 1.46 -11.28
CA ASP A 190 -10.34 0.73 -10.54
C ASP A 190 -10.66 1.40 -9.20
N MET A 191 -11.92 1.81 -9.04
CA MET A 191 -12.54 2.35 -7.83
C MET A 191 -13.78 1.53 -7.41
N SER A 192 -13.93 0.30 -7.92
CA SER A 192 -15.05 -0.56 -7.59
C SER A 192 -15.15 -0.75 -6.07
N TYR A 193 -16.37 -0.63 -5.54
CA TYR A 193 -16.66 -0.75 -4.10
C TYR A 193 -15.89 0.18 -3.15
N MET A 194 -15.20 1.22 -3.65
CA MET A 194 -14.25 2.02 -2.86
C MET A 194 -14.85 2.54 -1.54
N PHE A 195 -16.08 3.06 -1.55
CA PHE A 195 -16.81 3.55 -0.38
C PHE A 195 -18.09 2.76 -0.07
N ALA A 196 -18.27 1.57 -0.65
CA ALA A 196 -19.44 0.75 -0.34
C ALA A 196 -19.44 0.39 1.16
N GLY A 197 -20.48 0.81 1.88
CA GLY A 197 -20.59 0.60 3.32
C GLY A 197 -19.80 1.57 4.21
N ALA A 198 -19.16 2.61 3.65
CA ALA A 198 -18.56 3.72 4.40
C ALA A 198 -19.62 4.75 4.80
N TYR A 199 -20.53 4.37 5.70
CA TYR A 199 -21.80 5.07 5.93
C TYR A 199 -21.70 6.51 6.44
N HIS A 200 -20.54 6.96 6.93
CA HIS A 200 -20.36 8.32 7.45
C HIS A 200 -19.63 9.23 6.47
N TYR A 201 -19.08 8.70 5.38
CA TYR A 201 -18.26 9.50 4.47
C TYR A 201 -19.12 10.49 3.69
N ASN A 202 -18.90 11.79 3.89
CA ASN A 202 -19.61 12.87 3.21
C ASN A 202 -18.71 14.06 2.88
N GLN A 203 -17.62 13.81 2.16
CA GLN A 203 -16.63 14.83 1.80
C GLN A 203 -16.58 15.08 0.28
N PRO A 204 -16.30 16.32 -0.17
CA PRO A 204 -16.22 16.65 -1.60
C PRO A 204 -15.16 15.85 -2.36
N MET A 205 -15.58 15.18 -3.44
CA MET A 205 -14.72 14.50 -4.42
C MET A 205 -15.07 14.89 -5.87
N ASN A 206 -15.99 15.84 -6.06
CA ASN A 206 -16.46 16.31 -7.37
C ASN A 206 -15.37 17.01 -8.21
N ALA A 207 -14.26 17.41 -7.58
CA ALA A 207 -13.09 17.96 -8.27
C ALA A 207 -12.09 16.89 -8.76
N TRP A 208 -12.29 15.62 -8.43
CA TRP A 208 -11.41 14.54 -8.86
C TRP A 208 -11.47 14.35 -10.37
N ASN A 209 -10.29 14.25 -11.00
CA ASN A 209 -10.18 13.89 -12.40
C ASN A 209 -10.21 12.35 -12.54
N VAL A 210 -11.39 11.82 -12.81
CA VAL A 210 -11.65 10.37 -12.93
C VAL A 210 -11.70 9.87 -14.38
N LEU A 211 -11.08 10.59 -15.33
CA LEU A 211 -11.15 10.27 -16.77
C LEU A 211 -10.62 8.88 -17.15
N ASN A 212 -9.72 8.30 -16.34
CA ASN A 212 -9.13 6.99 -16.60
C ASN A 212 -9.79 5.86 -15.79
N VAL A 213 -10.78 6.17 -14.94
CA VAL A 213 -11.47 5.15 -14.15
C VAL A 213 -12.36 4.33 -15.07
N VAL A 214 -12.07 3.03 -15.16
CA VAL A 214 -12.80 2.06 -15.98
C VAL A 214 -13.89 1.37 -15.16
N ASP A 215 -13.57 0.98 -13.92
CA ASP A 215 -14.53 0.34 -13.02
C ASP A 215 -14.77 1.21 -11.80
N HIS A 216 -16.00 1.70 -11.67
CA HIS A 216 -16.52 2.42 -10.50
C HIS A 216 -17.82 1.75 -10.01
N SER A 217 -18.00 0.47 -10.33
CA SER A 217 -19.18 -0.29 -9.93
C SER A 217 -19.29 -0.33 -8.41
N HIS A 218 -20.50 -0.11 -7.91
CA HIS A 218 -20.76 -0.09 -6.47
C HIS A 218 -19.89 0.90 -5.67
N PHE A 219 -19.40 1.99 -6.29
CA PHE A 219 -18.54 2.99 -5.64
C PHE A 219 -19.06 3.41 -4.25
N ILE A 220 -20.37 3.66 -4.14
CA ILE A 220 -21.10 3.81 -2.87
C ILE A 220 -22.26 2.79 -2.79
N SER A 221 -22.72 2.50 -1.58
CA SER A 221 -23.93 1.71 -1.33
C SER A 221 -25.20 2.59 -1.34
N ALA A 222 -26.36 1.98 -1.60
CA ALA A 222 -27.66 2.67 -1.56
C ALA A 222 -28.00 3.34 -0.21
N THR A 223 -27.33 2.93 0.89
CA THR A 223 -27.48 3.52 2.23
C THR A 223 -26.39 4.56 2.55
N SER A 224 -25.68 5.06 1.54
CA SER A 224 -24.67 6.12 1.72
C SER A 224 -25.33 7.45 2.12
N VAL A 225 -24.62 8.23 2.93
CA VAL A 225 -25.00 9.62 3.28
C VAL A 225 -24.31 10.65 2.37
N LEU A 226 -23.47 10.21 1.43
CA LEU A 226 -22.71 11.07 0.53
C LEU A 226 -23.66 11.98 -0.26
N ASP A 227 -23.44 13.29 -0.16
CA ASP A 227 -24.14 14.28 -0.96
C ASP A 227 -23.86 14.04 -2.47
N PRO A 228 -24.89 13.97 -3.32
CA PRO A 228 -24.70 13.84 -4.77
C PRO A 228 -23.79 14.92 -5.38
N GLU A 229 -23.76 16.13 -4.83
CA GLU A 229 -22.87 17.22 -5.31
C GLU A 229 -21.39 16.94 -5.03
N PHE A 230 -21.09 16.05 -4.08
CA PHE A 230 -19.73 15.64 -3.72
C PHE A 230 -19.23 14.45 -4.55
N MET A 231 -20.09 13.83 -5.36
CA MET A 231 -19.75 12.66 -6.14
C MET A 231 -18.75 12.99 -7.27
N PRO A 232 -17.76 12.12 -7.56
CA PRO A 232 -16.93 12.26 -8.75
C PRO A 232 -17.78 12.17 -10.02
N ASN A 233 -17.41 12.95 -11.03
CA ASN A 233 -18.07 12.92 -12.34
C ASN A 233 -17.48 11.79 -13.20
N PHE A 234 -17.96 10.56 -12.99
CA PHE A 234 -17.57 9.41 -13.80
C PHE A 234 -18.08 9.57 -15.23
N VAL A 235 -17.16 9.58 -16.18
CA VAL A 235 -17.51 9.66 -17.61
C VAL A 235 -17.85 8.26 -18.10
N GLU A 236 -19.10 8.04 -18.49
CA GLU A 236 -19.44 6.80 -19.19
C GLU A 236 -18.77 6.79 -20.57
N HIS A 237 -17.85 5.86 -20.79
CA HIS A 237 -17.30 5.61 -22.13
C HIS A 237 -18.37 4.99 -23.02
N VAL A 238 -19.15 5.83 -23.72
CA VAL A 238 -20.08 5.36 -24.74
C VAL A 238 -19.27 4.95 -25.97
N PHE A 239 -18.94 3.66 -26.09
CA PHE A 239 -18.35 3.11 -27.32
C PHE A 239 -19.45 3.02 -28.38
N SER A 240 -19.62 4.05 -29.20
CA SER A 240 -20.45 3.97 -30.39
C SER A 240 -19.73 3.14 -31.46
N VAL A 241 -20.09 1.86 -31.60
CA VAL A 241 -19.72 1.07 -32.77
C VAL A 241 -20.58 1.54 -33.94
N SER A 242 -20.00 2.35 -34.83
CA SER A 242 -20.64 2.66 -36.11
C SER A 242 -20.59 1.40 -36.98
N VAL A 243 -21.71 0.67 -37.06
CA VAL A 243 -21.85 -0.41 -38.05
C VAL A 243 -21.89 0.24 -39.43
N VAL A 244 -20.77 0.20 -40.15
CA VAL A 244 -20.73 0.55 -41.57
C VAL A 244 -21.38 -0.62 -42.32
N SER A 245 -22.68 -0.51 -42.62
CA SER A 245 -23.34 -1.43 -43.54
C SER A 245 -22.80 -1.20 -44.96
N GLY A 246 -21.92 -2.08 -45.43
CA GLY A 246 -21.51 -2.11 -46.84
C GLY A 246 -22.71 -2.46 -47.71
N LYS A 247 -23.00 -1.61 -48.70
CA LYS A 247 -23.91 -1.91 -49.81
C LYS A 247 -23.20 -2.71 -50.88
#